data_AF-A0A7Y2C1I0-F1
#
_entry.id   AF-A0A7Y2C1I0-F1
#
_cell.length_a   1.000
_cell.length_b   1.000
_cell.length_c   1.000
_cell.angle_alpha   90.00
_cell.angle_beta   90.00
_cell.angle_gamma   90.00
#
_symmetry.space_group_name_H-M   'P 1'
#
loop_
_entity.id
_entity.type
_entity.pdbx_description
1 polymer ?
#
loop_
_entity_poly.entity_id
_entity_poly.type
_entity_poly.pdbx_seq_one_letter_code
_entity_poly.pdbx_strand_id
1 'polypeptide(L)'
;MDSPEKVDIEELKYPIGRLPGMGSPSPKDIENGIRTIDEFPTKIERAIFSLRTVDMQYRYRPQGWTISEVLQHCVDSHLNAFWRIKMALTEEEPKVPDYNESRWVEQADGQKISPTNALNL
;
A
#
# COMPACT_ATOMS: atom_id res chain seq x y z
N MET A 1 14.98 6.50 36.49
CA MET A 1 13.78 6.12 35.71
C MET A 1 13.95 6.78 34.37
N ASP A 2 14.38 6.02 33.35
CA ASP A 2 14.43 6.53 31.99
C ASP A 2 13.02 6.98 31.58
N SER A 3 12.91 8.21 31.09
CA SER A 3 11.69 8.66 30.42
C SER A 3 11.41 7.70 29.25
N PRO A 4 10.14 7.30 29.01
CA PRO A 4 9.82 6.46 27.88
C PRO A 4 10.33 7.15 26.61
N GLU A 5 11.15 6.43 25.85
CA GLU A 5 11.70 6.85 24.58
C GLU A 5 10.56 7.40 23.72
N LYS A 6 10.65 8.68 23.36
CA LYS A 6 9.56 9.39 22.68
C LYS A 6 9.48 8.85 21.26
N VAL A 7 8.52 7.97 21.01
CA VAL A 7 8.27 7.38 19.69
C VAL A 7 8.09 8.48 18.65
N ASP A 8 9.00 8.53 17.66
CA ASP A 8 8.87 9.45 16.53
C ASP A 8 7.84 8.89 15.53
N ILE A 9 6.67 9.51 15.51
CA ILE A 9 5.57 9.11 14.61
C ILE A 9 5.91 9.36 13.14
N GLU A 10 6.73 10.36 12.81
CA GLU A 10 7.10 10.63 11.42
C GLU A 10 8.04 9.56 10.88
N GLU A 11 9.01 9.11 11.67
CA GLU A 11 9.87 7.97 11.30
C GLU A 11 9.04 6.70 11.09
N LEU A 12 8.04 6.44 11.95
CA LEU A 12 7.14 5.30 11.78
C LEU A 12 6.21 5.42 10.57
N LYS A 13 5.84 6.63 10.14
CA LYS A 13 5.06 6.85 8.90
C LYS A 13 5.90 6.59 7.66
N TYR A 14 7.19 6.93 7.70
CA TYR A 14 8.12 6.84 6.58
C TYR A 14 9.36 6.00 6.96
N PRO A 15 9.20 4.71 7.29
CA PRO A 15 10.27 3.87 7.84
C PRO A 15 11.42 3.63 6.84
N ILE A 16 11.20 3.92 5.56
CA ILE A 16 12.20 3.85 4.48
C ILE A 16 12.49 5.23 3.85
N GLY A 17 12.10 6.31 4.54
CA GLY A 17 12.17 7.68 4.03
C GLY A 17 10.95 8.07 3.17
N ARG A 18 10.93 9.36 2.77
CA ARG A 18 9.92 9.90 1.85
C ARG A 18 10.34 9.66 0.41
N LEU A 19 9.35 9.53 -0.48
CA LEU A 19 9.61 9.45 -1.92
C LEU A 19 10.41 10.68 -2.36
N PRO A 20 11.62 10.51 -2.92
CA PRO A 20 12.36 11.64 -3.46
C PRO A 20 11.62 12.23 -4.66
N GLY A 21 11.77 13.53 -4.88
CA GLY A 21 11.22 14.16 -6.09
C GLY A 21 11.81 13.49 -7.33
N MET A 22 10.95 12.91 -8.17
CA MET A 22 11.36 12.29 -9.44
C MET A 22 11.19 13.28 -10.58
N GLY A 23 12.23 13.42 -11.40
CA GLY A 23 12.11 13.97 -12.75
C GLY A 23 11.49 12.94 -13.71
N SER A 24 11.60 13.19 -15.02
CA SER A 24 11.18 12.21 -16.01
C SER A 24 11.97 10.89 -15.85
N PRO A 25 11.30 9.74 -15.76
CA PRO A 25 11.97 8.46 -15.56
C PRO A 25 12.81 8.09 -16.79
N SER A 26 13.99 7.51 -16.55
CA SER A 26 14.78 6.90 -17.63
C SER A 26 14.16 5.56 -18.06
N PRO A 27 14.54 5.01 -19.23
CA PRO A 27 14.12 3.66 -19.62
C PRO A 27 14.48 2.59 -18.58
N LYS A 28 15.59 2.77 -17.86
CA LYS A 28 16.00 1.84 -16.80
C LYS A 28 15.10 1.95 -15.56
N ASP A 29 14.67 3.15 -15.22
CA ASP A 29 13.72 3.38 -14.12
C ASP A 29 12.37 2.73 -14.42
N ILE A 30 11.91 2.83 -15.68
CA ILE A 30 10.68 2.17 -16.15
C ILE A 30 10.81 0.64 -16.03
N GLU A 31 11.91 0.06 -16.53
CA GLU A 31 12.17 -1.39 -16.42
C GLU A 31 12.19 -1.86 -14.95
N ASN A 32 12.87 -1.11 -14.08
CA ASN A 32 12.92 -1.39 -12.65
C ASN A 32 11.55 -1.26 -11.99
N GLY A 33 10.75 -0.27 -12.37
CA GLY A 33 9.38 -0.08 -11.89
C GLY A 33 8.47 -1.24 -12.27
N ILE A 34 8.53 -1.68 -13.54
CA ILE A 34 7.77 -2.85 -14.02
C ILE A 34 8.14 -4.09 -13.20
N ARG A 35 9.44 -4.39 -13.03
CA ARG A 35 9.89 -5.52 -12.21
C ARG A 35 9.43 -5.41 -10.76
N THR A 36 9.44 -4.20 -10.20
CA THR A 36 9.00 -3.97 -8.82
C THR A 36 7.52 -4.29 -8.64
N ILE A 37 6.68 -3.88 -9.59
CA ILE A 37 5.24 -4.18 -9.60
C ILE A 37 5.01 -5.69 -9.79
N ASP A 38 5.74 -6.32 -10.70
CA ASP A 38 5.65 -7.77 -10.99
C ASP A 38 6.01 -8.63 -9.77
N GLU A 39 7.06 -8.27 -9.03
CA GLU A 39 7.50 -9.00 -7.84
C GLU A 39 6.66 -8.71 -6.57
N PHE A 40 5.84 -7.66 -6.58
CA PHE A 40 5.12 -7.17 -5.41
C PHE A 40 4.21 -8.23 -4.77
N PRO A 41 3.33 -8.95 -5.52
CA PRO A 41 2.43 -9.95 -4.93
C PRO A 41 3.18 -11.07 -4.21
N THR A 42 4.25 -11.60 -4.80
CA THR A 42 5.07 -12.65 -4.19
C THR A 42 5.80 -12.16 -2.93
N LYS A 43 6.22 -10.89 -2.89
CA LYS A 43 6.83 -10.31 -1.68
C LYS A 43 5.80 -10.18 -0.55
N ILE A 44 4.57 -9.76 -0.86
CA ILE A 44 3.47 -9.72 0.10
C ILE A 44 3.14 -11.12 0.61
N GLU A 45 3.03 -12.11 -0.27
CA GLU A 45 2.79 -13.50 0.09
C GLU A 45 3.77 -14.00 1.14
N ARG A 46 5.07 -13.82 0.87
CA ARG A 46 6.12 -14.22 1.80
C ARG A 46 6.06 -13.47 3.12
N ALA A 47 5.72 -12.18 3.09
CA ALA A 47 5.64 -11.36 4.29
C ALA A 47 4.50 -11.79 5.24
N ILE A 48 3.38 -12.26 4.69
CA ILE A 48 2.19 -12.63 5.49
C ILE A 48 2.04 -14.13 5.69
N PHE A 49 2.84 -14.96 5.02
CA PHE A 49 2.72 -16.43 5.02
C PHE A 49 2.64 -17.06 6.42
N SER A 50 3.41 -16.52 7.37
CA SER A 50 3.48 -17.04 8.75
C SER A 50 2.46 -16.42 9.72
N LEU A 51 1.70 -15.42 9.27
CA LEU A 51 0.75 -14.71 10.11
C LEU A 51 -0.55 -15.48 10.26
N ARG A 52 -1.13 -15.46 11.46
CA ARG A 52 -2.49 -15.93 11.69
C ARG A 52 -3.47 -14.79 11.45
N THR A 53 -4.75 -15.10 11.28
CA THR A 53 -5.81 -14.08 11.13
C THR A 53 -5.82 -13.04 12.26
N VAL A 54 -5.48 -13.42 13.49
CA VAL A 54 -5.38 -12.47 14.61
C VAL A 54 -4.20 -11.52 14.47
N ASP A 55 -3.08 -11.99 13.89
CA ASP A 55 -1.88 -11.17 13.72
C ASP A 55 -2.10 -10.10 12.63
N MET A 56 -3.01 -10.34 11.68
CA MET A 56 -3.40 -9.37 10.65
C MET A 56 -4.03 -8.08 11.24
N GLN A 57 -4.47 -8.13 12.49
CA GLN A 57 -5.07 -6.98 13.20
C GLN A 57 -4.02 -6.10 13.90
N TYR A 58 -2.73 -6.48 13.88
CA TYR A 58 -1.69 -5.62 14.44
C TYR A 58 -1.53 -4.34 13.62
N ARG A 59 -1.37 -3.22 14.32
CA ARG A 59 -1.14 -1.90 13.73
C ARG A 59 0.36 -1.64 13.63
N TYR A 60 0.83 -1.20 12.47
CA TYR A 60 2.26 -0.96 12.25
C TYR A 60 2.80 0.27 12.99
N ARG A 61 1.93 1.21 13.37
CA ARG A 61 2.24 2.38 14.20
C ARG A 61 1.06 2.73 15.11
N PRO A 62 1.26 3.50 16.20
CA PRO A 62 0.15 4.01 17.02
C PRO A 62 -0.88 4.75 16.18
N GLN A 63 -2.16 4.39 16.34
CA GLN A 63 -3.28 4.96 15.58
C GLN A 63 -3.16 4.80 14.04
N GLY A 64 -2.24 3.96 13.54
CA GLY A 64 -2.11 3.63 12.13
C GLY A 64 -2.94 2.41 11.73
N TRP A 65 -2.90 2.06 10.45
CA TRP A 65 -3.67 0.94 9.92
C TRP A 65 -3.16 -0.43 10.41
N THR A 66 -4.08 -1.40 10.45
CA THR A 66 -3.76 -2.82 10.63
C THR A 66 -3.06 -3.37 9.40
N ILE A 67 -2.44 -4.55 9.51
CA ILE A 67 -1.87 -5.24 8.34
C ILE A 67 -2.95 -5.48 7.28
N SER A 68 -4.16 -5.92 7.68
CA SER A 68 -5.31 -6.08 6.78
C SER A 68 -5.63 -4.79 6.01
N GLU A 69 -5.74 -3.67 6.71
CA GLU A 69 -6.08 -2.37 6.13
C GLU A 69 -4.99 -1.86 5.17
N VAL A 70 -3.70 -2.06 5.50
CA VAL A 70 -2.58 -1.71 4.61
C VAL A 70 -2.61 -2.53 3.32
N LEU A 71 -2.85 -3.83 3.41
CA LEU A 71 -2.92 -4.70 2.22
C LEU A 71 -4.09 -4.32 1.32
N GLN A 72 -5.28 -4.08 1.90
CA GLN A 72 -6.43 -3.63 1.12
C GLN A 72 -6.14 -2.29 0.43
N HIS A 73 -5.51 -1.35 1.14
CA HIS A 73 -5.10 -0.08 0.53
C HIS A 73 -4.16 -0.27 -0.67
N CYS A 74 -3.21 -1.23 -0.61
CA CYS A 74 -2.36 -1.54 -1.76
C CYS A 74 -3.18 -2.03 -2.96
N VAL A 75 -4.17 -2.90 -2.75
CA VAL A 75 -5.07 -3.37 -3.81
C VAL A 75 -5.85 -2.20 -4.41
N ASP A 76 -6.52 -1.41 -3.58
CA ASP A 76 -7.34 -0.28 -4.01
C ASP A 76 -6.52 0.78 -4.76
N SER A 77 -5.32 1.10 -4.24
CA SER A 77 -4.42 2.05 -4.87
C SER A 77 -3.90 1.55 -6.22
N HIS A 78 -3.59 0.26 -6.36
CA HIS A 78 -3.14 -0.33 -7.63
C HIS A 78 -4.28 -0.36 -8.66
N LEU A 79 -5.51 -0.66 -8.26
CA LEU A 79 -6.69 -0.61 -9.14
C LEU A 79 -6.95 0.82 -9.64
N ASN A 80 -6.90 1.80 -8.75
CA ASN A 80 -7.02 3.21 -9.12
C ASN A 80 -5.89 3.62 -10.08
N ALA A 81 -4.65 3.23 -9.82
CA ALA A 81 -3.50 3.52 -10.70
C ALA A 81 -3.68 2.89 -12.09
N PHE A 82 -4.10 1.63 -12.17
CA PHE A 82 -4.37 0.94 -13.44
C PHE A 82 -5.43 1.67 -14.27
N TRP A 83 -6.55 2.03 -13.65
CA TRP A 83 -7.61 2.76 -14.33
C TRP A 83 -7.16 4.14 -14.82
N ARG A 84 -6.40 4.88 -14.00
CA ARG A 84 -5.78 6.17 -14.36
C ARG A 84 -4.86 6.05 -15.57
N ILE A 85 -4.04 4.99 -15.62
CA ILE A 85 -3.17 4.71 -16.78
C ILE A 85 -4.01 4.48 -18.04
N LYS A 86 -5.12 3.73 -17.95
CA LYS A 86 -6.00 3.52 -19.11
C LYS A 86 -6.58 4.84 -19.62
N MET A 87 -7.12 5.67 -18.73
CA MET A 87 -7.65 6.99 -19.11
C MET A 87 -6.57 7.85 -19.77
N ALA A 88 -5.36 7.93 -19.19
CA ALA A 88 -4.25 8.71 -19.74
C ALA A 88 -3.81 8.27 -21.14
N LEU A 89 -4.03 7.00 -21.50
CA LEU A 89 -3.71 6.46 -22.82
C LEU A 89 -4.83 6.63 -23.85
N THR A 90 -6.07 6.89 -23.41
CA THR A 90 -7.25 6.87 -24.29
C THR A 90 -8.03 8.18 -24.35
N GLU A 91 -7.77 9.11 -23.45
CA GLU A 91 -8.52 10.37 -23.34
C GLU A 91 -7.59 11.59 -23.44
N GLU A 92 -8.10 12.68 -24.00
CA GLU A 92 -7.45 13.99 -23.95
C GLU A 92 -7.82 14.68 -22.62
N GLU A 93 -6.81 15.07 -21.83
CA GLU A 93 -6.99 15.73 -20.52
C GLU A 93 -7.97 15.01 -19.56
N PRO A 94 -7.70 13.74 -19.19
CA PRO A 94 -8.61 12.95 -18.37
C PRO A 94 -8.83 13.59 -17.00
N LYS A 95 -10.10 13.70 -16.59
CA LYS A 95 -10.47 14.09 -15.23
C LYS A 95 -10.44 12.85 -14.33
N VAL A 96 -9.36 12.71 -13.60
CA VAL A 96 -9.17 11.61 -12.65
C VAL A 96 -9.83 11.97 -11.31
N PRO A 97 -10.81 11.21 -10.82
CA PRO A 97 -11.37 11.41 -9.49
C PRO A 97 -10.40 10.97 -8.39
N ASP A 98 -10.45 11.72 -7.30
CA ASP A 98 -9.87 11.32 -6.03
C ASP A 98 -10.77 10.31 -5.32
N TYR A 99 -10.19 9.60 -4.36
CA TYR A 99 -10.94 8.70 -3.49
C TYR A 99 -10.50 8.92 -2.03
N ASN A 100 -11.43 8.70 -1.10
CA ASN A 100 -11.13 8.80 0.31
C ASN A 100 -10.60 7.44 0.81
N GLU A 101 -9.30 7.26 0.70
CA GLU A 101 -8.58 6.04 1.12
C GLU A 101 -8.90 5.60 2.55
N SER A 102 -9.07 6.55 3.49
CA SER A 102 -9.44 6.21 4.87
C SER A 102 -10.85 5.61 4.99
N ARG A 103 -11.81 6.06 4.16
CA ARG A 103 -13.16 5.49 4.13
C ARG A 103 -13.25 4.16 3.37
N TRP A 104 -12.34 3.95 2.41
CA TRP A 104 -12.29 2.69 1.65
C TRP A 104 -11.81 1.55 2.54
N VAL A 105 -10.75 1.75 3.34
CA VAL A 105 -10.26 0.70 4.26
C VAL A 105 -11.23 0.37 5.41
N GLU A 106 -12.21 1.24 5.69
CA GLU A 106 -13.29 0.99 6.65
C GLU A 106 -14.35 0.02 6.11
N GLN A 107 -14.36 -0.28 4.82
CA GLN A 107 -15.29 -1.23 4.22
C GLN A 107 -14.98 -2.68 4.65
N ALA A 108 -15.94 -3.59 4.44
CA ALA A 108 -15.90 -4.95 5.00
C ALA A 108 -14.71 -5.80 4.51
N ASP A 109 -14.26 -5.57 3.29
CA ASP A 109 -13.07 -6.13 2.66
C ASP A 109 -11.77 -5.66 3.34
N GLY A 110 -11.69 -4.38 3.70
CA GLY A 110 -10.54 -3.82 4.45
C GLY A 110 -10.43 -4.30 5.90
N GLN A 111 -11.56 -4.60 6.55
CA GLN A 111 -11.59 -4.95 7.98
C GLN A 111 -11.39 -6.43 8.29
N LYS A 112 -11.67 -7.35 7.35
CA LYS A 112 -11.77 -8.80 7.62
C LYS A 112 -11.02 -9.68 6.61
N ILE A 113 -9.84 -9.27 6.19
CA ILE A 113 -9.02 -10.10 5.29
C ILE A 113 -8.20 -11.13 6.10
N SER A 114 -8.38 -12.41 5.79
CA SER A 114 -7.47 -13.47 6.24
C SER A 114 -6.20 -13.47 5.37
N PRO A 115 -5.07 -14.00 5.86
CA PRO A 115 -3.86 -14.14 5.03
C PRO A 115 -4.14 -14.88 3.72
N THR A 116 -4.94 -15.95 3.77
CA THR A 116 -5.33 -16.72 2.57
C THR A 116 -6.17 -15.90 1.59
N ASN A 117 -7.10 -15.08 2.07
CA ASN A 117 -7.94 -14.26 1.19
C ASN A 117 -7.16 -13.10 0.57
N ALA A 118 -6.18 -12.55 1.30
CA ALA A 118 -5.33 -11.47 0.80
C ALA A 118 -4.48 -11.85 -0.42
N LEU A 119 -4.23 -13.14 -0.63
CA LEU A 119 -3.44 -13.65 -1.75
C LEU A 119 -4.25 -14.01 -2.98
N ASN A 120 -5.58 -13.99 -2.87
CA ASN A 120 -6.51 -14.40 -3.92
C ASN A 120 -7.34 -13.22 -4.47
N LEU A 121 -6.95 -11.98 -4.15
CA LEU A 121 -7.55 -10.75 -4.69
C LEU A 121 -6.90 -10.32 -6.02
#